data_AF-A0A7J2LUQ1-F1
#
_entry.id   AF-A0A7J2LUQ1-F1
#
_cell.length_a   1.000
_cell.length_b   1.000
_cell.length_c   1.000
_cell.angle_alpha   90.00
_cell.angle_beta   90.00
_cell.angle_gamma   90.00
#
_symmetry.space_group_name_H-M   'P 1'
#
loop_
_entity.id
_entity.type
_entity.pdbx_description
1 polymer ?
#
loop_
_entity_poly.entity_id
_entity_poly.type
_entity_poly.pdbx_seq_one_letter_code
_entity_poly.pdbx_strand_id
1 'polypeptide(L)'
;MKVYKDSSLREKVEGEFEERKTGIVELIKTLMESFLRSNSNYGAITDIQTGINRIYMLVKRYIEEKKLNVYALKIGDRILLSRTDETFNDLYEVIRQHSKLQMKRDIIEIWDDLDNKILHLLILPVRKHFPIKYSSSREKAQIIRDLSLRNFPK
;
A
#
# COMPACT_ATOMS: atom_id res chain seq x y z
N MET A 1 -16.21 -22.17 27.77
CA MET A 1 -16.35 -20.94 26.97
C MET A 1 -15.11 -20.06 27.15
N LYS A 2 -14.36 -19.83 26.06
CA LYS A 2 -13.69 -18.55 25.75
C LYS A 2 -13.23 -18.63 24.30
N VAL A 3 -13.97 -17.95 23.44
CA VAL A 3 -13.71 -17.80 22.01
C VAL A 3 -12.61 -16.74 21.87
N TYR A 4 -11.45 -17.11 21.34
CA TYR A 4 -10.45 -16.13 20.91
C TYR A 4 -10.97 -15.48 19.62
N LYS A 5 -11.39 -14.22 19.71
CA LYS A 5 -11.71 -13.38 18.56
C LYS A 5 -10.39 -13.06 17.85
N ASP A 6 -10.11 -13.84 16.82
CA ASP A 6 -9.13 -13.56 15.78
C ASP A 6 -9.55 -12.26 15.07
N SER A 7 -8.88 -11.15 15.39
CA SER A 7 -9.01 -9.88 14.67
C SER A 7 -7.86 -9.72 13.67
N SER A 8 -7.70 -10.71 12.79
CA SER A 8 -6.86 -10.56 11.61
C SER A 8 -7.55 -9.58 10.65
N LEU A 9 -6.85 -8.49 10.32
CA LEU A 9 -7.16 -7.59 9.22
C LEU A 9 -7.55 -8.43 7.99
N ARG A 10 -8.83 -8.41 7.64
CA ARG A 10 -9.38 -9.18 6.52
C ARG A 10 -8.79 -8.66 5.21
N GLU A 11 -7.82 -9.38 4.67
CA GLU A 11 -7.33 -9.20 3.32
C GLU A 11 -7.26 -10.55 2.61
N LYS A 12 -8.10 -10.70 1.58
CA LYS A 12 -7.82 -11.46 0.36
C LYS A 12 -8.94 -11.20 -0.64
N VAL A 13 -8.59 -10.56 -1.76
CA VAL A 13 -9.36 -10.69 -3.00
C VAL A 13 -8.38 -11.32 -3.98
N GLU A 14 -8.42 -12.64 -4.07
CA GLU A 14 -7.68 -13.42 -5.07
C GLU A 14 -8.57 -13.62 -6.29
N GLY A 15 -8.02 -13.39 -7.47
CA GLY A 15 -8.65 -13.73 -8.73
C GLY A 15 -7.57 -14.03 -9.77
N GLU A 16 -7.47 -15.30 -10.17
CA GLU A 16 -6.65 -15.72 -11.32
C GLU A 16 -7.39 -15.39 -12.62
N PHE A 17 -6.77 -14.65 -13.55
CA PHE A 17 -7.41 -14.34 -14.84
C PHE A 17 -6.42 -14.28 -16.01
N GLU A 18 -6.82 -14.85 -17.15
CA GLU A 18 -6.05 -14.86 -18.39
C GLU A 18 -5.98 -13.48 -19.07
N GLU A 19 -4.77 -13.04 -19.40
CA GLU A 19 -4.50 -11.71 -19.95
C GLU A 19 -4.88 -11.56 -21.44
N ARG A 20 -6.06 -10.99 -21.72
CA ARG A 20 -6.30 -10.20 -22.95
C ARG A 20 -6.21 -8.71 -22.63
N LYS A 21 -5.73 -7.86 -23.56
CA LYS A 21 -5.57 -6.40 -23.33
C LYS A 21 -6.85 -5.69 -22.83
N THR A 22 -8.02 -6.15 -23.25
CA THR A 22 -9.32 -5.64 -22.76
C THR A 22 -9.62 -6.16 -21.35
N GLY A 23 -9.26 -7.41 -21.05
CA GLY A 23 -9.46 -8.04 -19.74
C GLY A 23 -8.68 -7.36 -18.62
N ILE A 24 -7.42 -6.99 -18.85
CA ILE A 24 -6.60 -6.36 -17.80
C ILE A 24 -7.11 -4.97 -17.39
N VAL A 25 -7.68 -4.21 -18.33
CA VAL A 25 -8.24 -2.89 -18.03
C VAL A 25 -9.50 -3.02 -17.20
N GLU A 26 -10.40 -3.93 -17.58
CA GLU A 26 -11.64 -4.16 -16.81
C GLU A 26 -11.34 -4.77 -15.43
N LEU A 27 -10.33 -5.63 -15.34
CA LEU A 27 -9.84 -6.17 -14.07
C LEU A 27 -9.38 -5.05 -13.13
N ILE A 28 -8.54 -4.14 -13.62
CA ILE A 28 -8.05 -3.03 -12.80
C ILE A 28 -9.19 -2.12 -12.36
N LYS A 29 -10.13 -1.83 -13.25
CA LYS A 29 -11.34 -1.09 -12.89
C LYS A 29 -12.13 -1.81 -11.79
N THR A 30 -12.34 -3.11 -11.92
CA THR A 30 -13.07 -3.92 -10.92
C THR A 30 -12.36 -3.91 -9.56
N LEU A 31 -11.03 -4.10 -9.54
CA LEU A 31 -10.23 -4.06 -8.32
C LEU A 31 -10.28 -2.68 -7.66
N MET A 32 -10.16 -1.60 -8.45
CA MET A 32 -10.25 -0.23 -7.95
C MET A 32 -11.64 0.07 -7.39
N GLU A 33 -12.72 -0.33 -8.08
CA GLU A 33 -14.09 -0.15 -7.59
C GLU A 33 -14.34 -0.95 -6.31
N SER A 34 -13.84 -2.18 -6.23
CA SER A 34 -13.90 -3.00 -5.02
C SER A 34 -13.19 -2.30 -3.85
N PHE A 35 -11.96 -1.81 -4.08
CA PHE A 35 -11.23 -1.04 -3.08
C PHE A 35 -12.01 0.20 -2.63
N LEU A 36 -12.60 0.96 -3.56
CA LEU A 36 -13.37 2.17 -3.26
C LEU A 36 -14.66 1.90 -2.48
N ARG A 37 -15.30 0.74 -2.69
CA ARG A 37 -16.49 0.32 -1.91
C ARG A 37 -16.14 -0.25 -0.54
N SER A 38 -14.89 -0.65 -0.32
CA SER A 38 -14.44 -1.16 0.97
C SER A 38 -14.39 -0.06 2.04
N ASN A 39 -14.45 -0.47 3.31
CA ASN A 39 -14.24 0.43 4.45
C ASN A 39 -12.74 0.58 4.83
N SER A 40 -11.82 0.01 4.03
CA SER A 40 -10.39 0.09 4.30
C SER A 40 -9.79 1.36 3.69
N ASN A 41 -8.88 2.01 4.42
CA ASN A 41 -8.07 3.10 3.89
C ASN A 41 -6.88 2.60 3.05
N TYR A 42 -6.59 1.30 3.10
CA TYR A 42 -5.45 0.67 2.44
C TYR A 42 -5.89 -0.50 1.56
N GLY A 43 -5.18 -0.71 0.46
CA GLY A 43 -5.35 -1.88 -0.38
C GLY A 43 -4.06 -2.23 -1.10
N ALA A 44 -3.98 -3.45 -1.62
CA ALA A 44 -2.85 -3.89 -2.42
C ALA A 44 -3.34 -4.68 -3.64
N ILE A 45 -2.69 -4.47 -4.77
CA ILE A 45 -2.75 -5.35 -5.93
C ILE A 45 -1.41 -6.09 -5.96
N THR A 46 -1.44 -7.39 -5.73
CA THR A 46 -0.26 -8.26 -5.55
C THR A 46 -0.16 -9.30 -6.65
N ASP A 47 0.88 -10.13 -6.59
CA ASP A 47 1.07 -11.32 -7.44
C ASP A 47 1.13 -11.01 -8.94
N ILE A 48 1.62 -9.80 -9.26
CA ILE A 48 1.78 -9.33 -10.63
C ILE A 48 3.09 -9.87 -11.18
N GLN A 49 3.02 -11.02 -11.85
CA GLN A 49 4.20 -11.70 -12.38
C GLN A 49 4.84 -10.94 -13.57
N THR A 50 4.04 -10.32 -14.43
CA THR A 50 4.51 -9.58 -15.61
C THR A 50 3.71 -8.29 -15.78
N GLY A 51 4.29 -7.31 -16.49
CA GLY A 51 3.55 -6.09 -16.83
C GLY A 51 3.25 -5.13 -15.68
N ILE A 52 3.88 -5.27 -14.50
CA ILE A 52 3.68 -4.39 -13.33
C ILE A 52 3.72 -2.89 -13.66
N ASN A 53 4.65 -2.47 -14.52
CA ASN A 53 4.73 -1.06 -14.94
C ASN A 53 3.48 -0.63 -15.71
N ARG A 54 3.00 -1.48 -16.62
CA ARG A 54 1.78 -1.23 -17.40
C ARG A 54 0.56 -1.18 -16.49
N ILE A 55 0.44 -2.12 -15.56
CA ILE A 55 -0.65 -2.18 -14.60
C ILE A 55 -0.64 -0.93 -13.69
N TYR A 56 0.53 -0.56 -13.17
CA TYR A 56 0.68 0.65 -12.37
C TYR A 56 0.26 1.92 -13.12
N MET A 57 0.61 2.03 -14.40
CA MET A 57 0.15 3.14 -15.24
C MET A 57 -1.37 3.13 -15.46
N LEU A 58 -1.99 1.95 -15.60
CA LEU A 58 -3.45 1.84 -15.70
C LEU A 58 -4.14 2.26 -14.41
N VAL A 59 -3.62 1.85 -13.25
CA VAL A 59 -4.11 2.28 -11.93
C VAL A 59 -4.01 3.80 -11.78
N LYS A 60 -2.84 4.38 -12.08
CA LYS A 60 -2.65 5.84 -12.04
C LYS A 60 -3.63 6.57 -12.94
N ARG A 61 -3.75 6.13 -14.20
CA ARG A 61 -4.66 6.73 -15.16
C ARG A 61 -6.11 6.68 -14.67
N TYR A 62 -6.53 5.55 -14.10
CA TYR A 62 -7.88 5.43 -13.52
C TYR A 62 -8.11 6.41 -12.37
N ILE A 63 -7.13 6.56 -11.47
CA ILE A 63 -7.17 7.53 -10.36
C ILE A 63 -7.30 8.96 -10.89
N GLU A 64 -6.50 9.33 -11.89
CA GLU A 64 -6.50 10.66 -12.50
C GLU A 64 -7.80 10.95 -13.25
N GLU A 65 -8.25 10.05 -14.14
CA GLU A 65 -9.48 10.20 -14.94
C GLU A 65 -10.72 10.33 -14.07
N LYS A 66 -10.78 9.57 -12.96
CA LYS A 66 -11.90 9.60 -12.01
C LYS A 66 -11.72 10.63 -10.89
N LYS A 67 -10.61 11.38 -10.87
CA LYS A 67 -10.26 12.37 -9.83
C LYS A 67 -10.36 11.80 -8.41
N LEU A 68 -9.88 10.57 -8.21
CA LEU A 68 -9.99 9.87 -6.93
C LEU A 68 -8.96 10.39 -5.93
N ASN A 69 -9.37 10.53 -4.67
CA ASN A 69 -8.49 10.90 -3.58
C ASN A 69 -7.67 9.71 -3.04
N VAL A 70 -7.04 8.98 -3.96
CA VAL A 70 -6.28 7.74 -3.71
C VAL A 70 -4.87 7.91 -4.24
N TYR A 71 -3.88 7.44 -3.50
CA TYR A 71 -2.49 7.39 -3.95
C TYR A 71 -2.10 5.95 -4.25
N ALA A 72 -1.41 5.74 -5.36
CA ALA A 72 -0.87 4.44 -5.74
C ALA A 72 0.66 4.46 -5.64
N LEU A 73 1.23 3.47 -4.98
CA LEU A 73 2.67 3.27 -4.84
C LEU A 73 3.04 1.88 -5.34
N LYS A 74 3.85 1.81 -6.39
CA LYS A 74 4.44 0.53 -6.84
C LYS A 74 5.64 0.17 -5.95
N ILE A 75 5.73 -1.04 -5.43
CA ILE A 75 6.92 -1.60 -4.76
C ILE A 75 7.11 -3.05 -5.18
N GLY A 76 8.30 -3.42 -5.68
CA GLY A 76 8.52 -4.74 -6.28
C GLY A 76 7.48 -5.06 -7.36
N ASP A 77 6.78 -6.19 -7.15
CA ASP A 77 5.67 -6.75 -7.91
C ASP A 77 4.28 -6.35 -7.38
N ARG A 78 4.21 -5.38 -6.46
CA ARG A 78 2.98 -4.93 -5.81
C ARG A 78 2.65 -3.48 -6.13
N ILE A 79 1.36 -3.16 -6.10
CA ILE A 79 0.85 -1.78 -6.12
C ILE A 79 0.03 -1.59 -4.87
N LEU A 80 0.50 -0.71 -3.99
CA LEU A 80 -0.18 -0.33 -2.75
C LEU A 80 -1.07 0.88 -3.02
N LEU A 81 -2.24 0.89 -2.40
CA LEU A 81 -3.24 1.95 -2.49
C LEU A 81 -3.47 2.56 -1.11
N SER A 82 -3.54 3.88 -1.06
CA SER A 82 -3.77 4.64 0.17
C SER A 82 -4.75 5.77 -0.07
N ARG A 83 -5.90 5.74 0.61
CA ARG A 83 -6.84 6.86 0.63
C ARG A 83 -6.21 8.04 1.37
N THR A 84 -6.60 9.26 1.02
CA THR A 84 -6.27 10.39 1.88
C THR A 84 -7.09 10.24 3.14
N ASP A 85 -6.40 10.27 4.28
CA ASP A 85 -7.02 10.10 5.58
C ASP A 85 -6.94 11.43 6.32
N GLU A 86 -8.09 11.99 6.68
CA GLU A 86 -8.15 13.22 7.47
C GLU A 86 -7.52 13.03 8.86
N THR A 87 -7.54 11.79 9.35
CA THR A 87 -6.96 11.36 10.64
C THR A 87 -5.46 11.05 10.56
N PHE A 88 -4.80 11.39 9.45
CA PHE A 88 -3.35 11.12 9.27
C PHE A 88 -2.50 11.61 10.44
N ASN A 89 -2.84 12.74 11.07
CA ASN A 89 -2.06 13.27 12.18
C ASN A 89 -2.16 12.39 13.42
N ASP A 90 -3.37 11.92 13.76
CA ASP A 90 -3.59 11.02 14.89
C ASP A 90 -2.87 9.68 14.65
N LEU A 91 -3.01 9.14 13.43
CA LEU A 91 -2.29 7.95 12.99
C LEU A 91 -0.77 8.14 13.08
N TYR A 92 -0.25 9.29 12.66
CA TYR A 92 1.17 9.59 12.71
C TYR A 92 1.71 9.58 14.13
N GLU A 93 0.98 10.20 15.07
CA GLU A 93 1.36 10.19 16.49
C GLU A 93 1.34 8.79 17.08
N VAL A 94 0.34 7.96 16.75
CA VAL A 94 0.29 6.55 17.18
C VAL A 94 1.51 5.78 16.65
N ILE A 95 1.85 5.91 15.37
CA ILE A 95 3.03 5.26 14.79
C ILE A 95 4.31 5.72 15.49
N ARG A 96 4.45 7.02 15.77
CA ARG A 96 5.62 7.55 16.48
C ARG A 96 5.78 7.01 17.89
N GLN A 97 4.67 6.74 18.58
CA GLN A 97 4.68 6.22 19.95
C GLN A 97 4.99 4.72 20.01
N HIS A 98 4.54 3.96 19.01
CA HIS A 98 4.55 2.50 19.04
C HIS A 98 5.53 1.85 18.05
N SER A 99 6.17 2.62 17.18
CA SER A 99 7.10 2.12 16.18
C SER A 99 8.47 2.78 16.29
N LYS A 100 9.49 2.14 15.71
CA LYS A 100 10.86 2.66 15.68
C LYS A 100 11.21 3.24 14.32
N LEU A 101 11.57 4.52 14.24
CA LEU A 101 12.06 5.14 13.02
C LEU A 101 13.28 4.39 12.47
N GLN A 102 13.17 3.85 11.25
CA GLN A 102 14.26 3.18 10.55
C GLN A 102 14.96 4.11 9.57
N MET A 103 14.20 5.00 8.95
CA MET A 103 14.71 5.89 7.92
C MET A 103 13.86 7.16 7.84
N LYS A 104 14.55 8.30 7.69
CA LYS A 104 13.94 9.58 7.32
C LYS A 104 14.74 10.17 6.18
N ARG A 105 14.08 10.45 5.06
CA ARG A 105 14.73 10.99 3.86
C ARG A 105 13.77 11.91 3.12
N ASP A 106 14.21 13.14 2.87
CA ASP A 106 13.44 14.15 2.14
C ASP A 106 12.02 14.31 2.72
N ILE A 107 11.03 13.78 1.99
CA ILE A 107 9.61 13.88 2.29
C ILE A 107 9.01 12.59 2.86
N ILE A 108 9.83 11.55 3.06
CA ILE A 108 9.39 10.24 3.54
C ILE A 108 9.99 9.85 4.88
N GLU A 109 9.21 9.10 5.64
CA GLU A 109 9.65 8.40 6.85
C GLU A 109 9.24 6.93 6.78
N ILE A 110 10.09 6.04 7.28
CA ILE A 110 9.80 4.62 7.44
C ILE A 110 9.95 4.27 8.92
N TRP A 111 8.86 3.82 9.52
CA TRP A 111 8.80 3.38 10.91
C TRP A 111 8.54 1.87 10.96
N ASP A 112 9.21 1.17 11.86
CA ASP A 112 9.09 -0.28 12.03
C ASP A 112 8.29 -0.59 13.31
N ASP A 113 7.10 -1.13 13.12
CA ASP A 113 6.33 -1.82 14.15
C ASP A 113 6.76 -3.28 14.14
N LEU A 114 7.70 -3.60 15.01
CA LEU A 114 8.29 -4.94 15.10
C LEU A 114 7.28 -5.98 15.57
N ASP A 115 6.39 -5.59 16.49
CA ASP A 115 5.43 -6.48 17.12
C ASP A 115 4.39 -6.97 16.12
N ASN A 116 3.92 -6.06 15.26
CA ASN A 116 2.95 -6.38 14.20
C ASN A 116 3.61 -6.78 12.88
N LYS A 117 4.95 -6.68 12.78
CA LYS A 117 5.74 -6.88 11.56
C LYS A 117 5.26 -6.01 10.39
N ILE A 118 5.10 -4.72 10.66
CA ILE A 118 4.65 -3.72 9.70
C ILE A 118 5.70 -2.62 9.58
N LEU A 119 6.09 -2.31 8.34
CA LEU A 119 6.76 -1.06 8.01
C LEU A 119 5.71 -0.03 7.64
N HIS A 120 5.64 1.05 8.41
CA HIS A 120 4.83 2.22 8.11
C HIS A 120 5.64 3.17 7.25
N LEU A 121 5.33 3.21 5.95
CA LEU A 121 5.85 4.25 5.06
C LEU A 121 4.92 5.45 5.10
N LEU A 122 5.47 6.62 5.40
CA LEU A 122 4.78 7.88 5.47
C LEU A 122 5.36 8.83 4.42
N ILE A 123 4.49 9.51 3.68
CA ILE A 123 4.85 10.58 2.73
C ILE A 123 4.21 11.86 3.25
N LEU A 124 5.01 12.69 3.93
CA LEU A 124 4.51 13.76 4.79
C LEU A 124 3.76 14.88 4.04
N PRO A 125 4.26 15.43 2.91
CA PRO A 125 3.61 16.57 2.25
C PRO A 125 2.21 16.25 1.74
N VAL A 126 1.98 15.00 1.35
CA VAL A 126 0.69 14.51 0.84
C VAL A 126 -0.11 13.74 1.88
N ARG A 127 0.37 13.67 3.14
CA ARG A 127 -0.28 13.01 4.28
C ARG A 127 -0.74 11.58 3.93
N LYS A 128 0.15 10.81 3.30
CA LYS A 128 -0.12 9.42 2.89
C LYS A 128 0.62 8.44 3.76
N HIS A 129 -0.08 7.37 4.12
CA HIS A 129 0.47 6.24 4.86
C HIS A 129 0.27 4.94 4.06
N PHE A 130 1.31 4.11 4.03
CA PHE A 130 1.31 2.78 3.45
C PHE A 130 1.83 1.79 4.49
N PRO A 131 0.96 0.96 5.08
CA PRO A 131 1.40 -0.16 5.92
C PRO A 131 1.90 -1.30 5.02
N ILE A 132 3.12 -1.76 5.26
CA ILE A 132 3.76 -2.82 4.47
C ILE A 132 4.16 -3.96 5.41
N LYS A 133 3.40 -5.06 5.36
CA LYS A 133 3.73 -6.27 6.13
C LYS A 133 5.01 -6.91 5.60
N TYR A 134 5.80 -7.46 6.52
CA TYR A 134 6.95 -8.29 6.20
C TYR A 134 6.93 -9.59 7.02
N SER A 135 7.50 -10.64 6.47
CA SER A 135 7.57 -11.97 7.11
C SER A 135 8.91 -12.22 7.80
N SER A 136 9.97 -11.57 7.34
CA SER A 136 11.35 -11.79 7.80
C SER A 136 12.19 -10.52 7.82
N SER A 137 13.27 -10.51 8.60
CA SER A 137 14.24 -9.41 8.63
C SER A 137 14.90 -9.17 7.27
N ARG A 138 15.06 -10.22 6.45
CA ARG A 138 15.59 -10.11 5.08
C ARG A 138 14.63 -9.35 4.18
N GLU A 139 13.35 -9.71 4.21
CA GLU A 139 12.29 -9.01 3.45
C GLU A 139 12.16 -7.57 3.90
N LYS A 140 12.14 -7.32 5.22
CA LYS A 140 12.14 -5.97 5.80
C LYS A 140 13.27 -5.11 5.24
N ALA A 141 14.50 -5.62 5.28
CA ALA A 141 15.66 -4.91 4.78
C ALA A 141 15.57 -4.65 3.26
N GLN A 142 14.98 -5.57 2.50
CA GLN A 142 14.76 -5.38 1.06
C GLN A 142 13.74 -4.27 0.79
N ILE A 143 12.60 -4.26 1.49
CA ILE A 143 11.59 -3.21 1.37
C ILE A 143 12.20 -1.84 1.67
N ILE A 144 12.95 -1.72 2.77
CA ILE A 144 13.62 -0.45 3.14
C ILE A 144 14.58 0.00 2.04
N ARG A 145 15.38 -0.91 1.45
CA ARG A 145 16.28 -0.60 0.33
C ARG A 145 15.50 -0.15 -0.92
N ASP A 146 14.43 -0.85 -1.28
CA ASP A 146 13.64 -0.52 -2.46
C ASP A 146 12.93 0.83 -2.33
N LEU A 147 12.55 1.21 -1.11
CA LEU A 147 11.96 2.52 -0.80
C LEU A 147 13.02 3.61 -0.73
N SER A 148 14.21 3.33 -0.21
CA SER A 148 15.28 4.32 -0.07
C SER A 148 15.88 4.75 -1.41
N LEU A 149 15.84 3.89 -2.43
CA LEU A 149 16.34 4.17 -3.78
C LEU A 149 15.34 4.94 -4.66
N ARG A 150 14.11 5.16 -4.18
CA ARG A 150 13.07 5.82 -4.97
C ARG A 150 13.14 7.34 -4.88
N ASN A 151 12.92 7.96 -6.03
CA ASN A 151 12.58 9.36 -6.11
C ASN A 151 11.06 9.49 -5.95
N PHE A 152 10.62 10.08 -4.84
CA PHE A 152 9.24 10.49 -4.68
C PHE A 152 9.08 11.86 -5.34
N PRO A 153 8.02 12.08 -6.15
CA PRO A 153 7.77 13.40 -6.72
C PRO A 153 7.67 14.41 -5.57
N LYS A 154 8.44 15.50 -5.70
CA LYS A 154 8.43 16.62 -4.75
C LYS A 154 7.11 17.38 -4.82
#